data_AF-A0A401HPV2-F1
#
_entry.id   AF-A0A401HPV2-F1
#
_cell.length_a   1.000
_cell.length_b   1.000
_cell.length_c   1.000
_cell.angle_alpha   90.00
_cell.angle_beta   90.00
_cell.angle_gamma   90.00
#
_symmetry.space_group_name_H-M   'P 1'
#
loop_
_entity.id
_entity.type
_entity.pdbx_description
1 polymer ?
#
loop_
_entity_poly.entity_id
_entity_poly.type
_entity_poly.pdbx_seq_one_letter_code
_entity_poly.pdbx_strand_id
1 'polypeptide(L)'
;MKLTNDKIKYICLITVLVGIVFLNFYDFKPEKKKIGSIEEGDYVQVTGFIQSMEVTRDRYGKIQDIKYIKIIDDTGGDLRIYPSKEVKEDLIEYIYSYTPSIKENDLIQVVGRVEIFKGIYLIRLKDIKNFKLIEKRNFERDIFLSPTPTGIYASKYGKVYHTSNRCPYGKKIKENNKIYFYTEEDARDLGYRKCKWCASEEN
;
A
#
# COMPACT_ATOMS: atom_id res chain seq x y z
N MET A 1 -17.01 -0.84 60.67
CA MET A 1 -15.62 -1.33 60.80
C MET A 1 -14.67 -0.17 60.53
N LYS A 2 -13.78 0.22 61.45
CA LYS A 2 -12.81 1.31 61.21
C LYS A 2 -11.70 0.82 60.26
N LEU A 3 -11.48 1.52 59.15
CA LEU A 3 -10.33 1.30 58.28
C LEU A 3 -9.08 1.87 58.97
N THR A 4 -8.11 1.01 59.26
CA THR A 4 -6.79 1.39 59.73
C THR A 4 -5.84 1.56 58.53
N ASN A 5 -4.78 2.35 58.67
CA ASN A 5 -3.79 2.57 57.61
C ASN A 5 -3.22 1.26 57.04
N ASP A 6 -3.00 0.25 57.88
CA ASP A 6 -2.48 -1.04 57.43
C ASP A 6 -3.50 -1.80 56.56
N LYS A 7 -4.80 -1.74 56.91
CA LYS A 7 -5.87 -2.31 56.08
C LYS A 7 -5.96 -1.63 54.72
N ILE A 8 -5.76 -0.31 54.66
CA ILE A 8 -5.74 0.44 53.40
C ILE A 8 -4.57 -0.02 52.51
N LYS A 9 -3.36 -0.18 53.08
CA LYS A 9 -2.19 -0.68 52.33
C LYS A 9 -2.43 -2.08 51.75
N TYR A 10 -2.98 -3.00 52.54
CA TYR A 10 -3.29 -4.35 52.07
C TYR A 10 -4.35 -4.35 50.97
N ILE A 11 -5.39 -3.53 51.10
CA ILE A 11 -6.41 -3.38 50.05
C ILE A 11 -5.76 -2.88 48.76
N CYS A 12 -4.96 -1.80 48.80
CA CYS A 12 -4.29 -1.29 47.60
C CYS A 12 -3.38 -2.33 46.93
N LEU A 13 -2.60 -3.08 47.72
CA LEU A 13 -1.73 -4.13 47.20
C LEU A 13 -2.54 -5.24 46.51
N ILE A 14 -3.65 -5.68 47.13
CA ILE A 14 -4.55 -6.67 46.54
C ILE A 14 -5.15 -6.13 45.24
N THR A 15 -5.58 -4.87 45.18
CA THR A 15 -6.15 -4.29 43.95
C THR A 15 -5.13 -4.24 42.81
N VAL A 16 -3.86 -3.91 43.10
CA VAL A 16 -2.78 -3.93 42.10
C VAL A 16 -2.50 -5.36 41.63
N LEU A 17 -2.39 -6.32 42.54
CA LEU A 17 -2.15 -7.73 42.18
C LEU A 17 -3.31 -8.31 41.37
N VAL A 18 -4.56 -8.05 41.77
CA VAL A 18 -5.75 -8.46 41.01
C VAL A 18 -5.77 -7.79 39.64
N GLY A 19 -5.38 -6.51 39.54
CA GLY A 19 -5.26 -5.81 38.26
C GLY A 19 -4.21 -6.43 37.33
N ILE A 20 -3.03 -6.78 37.85
CA ILE A 20 -1.98 -7.47 37.09
C ILE A 20 -2.47 -8.84 36.62
N VAL A 21 -3.14 -9.59 37.49
CA VAL A 21 -3.74 -10.89 37.15
C VAL A 21 -4.80 -10.72 36.06
N PHE A 22 -5.70 -9.74 36.19
CA PHE A 22 -6.72 -9.45 35.19
C PHE A 22 -6.11 -9.10 33.83
N LEU A 23 -5.04 -8.31 33.79
CA LEU A 23 -4.32 -7.97 32.56
C LEU A 23 -3.67 -9.19 31.89
N ASN A 24 -3.24 -10.19 32.66
CA ASN A 24 -2.67 -11.43 32.11
C ASN A 24 -3.74 -12.37 31.54
N PHE A 25 -4.99 -12.28 32.00
CA PHE A 25 -6.10 -13.11 31.51
C PHE A 25 -7.00 -12.41 30.48
N TYR A 26 -6.82 -11.12 30.25
CA TYR A 26 -7.60 -10.38 29.26
C TYR A 26 -7.01 -10.57 27.86
N ASP A 27 -7.57 -11.53 27.13
CA ASP A 27 -7.16 -11.87 25.77
C ASP A 27 -7.68 -10.78 24.79
N PHE A 28 -6.83 -9.81 24.47
CA PHE A 28 -7.17 -8.65 23.62
C PHE A 28 -7.26 -9.08 22.15
N LYS A 29 -8.34 -9.78 21.80
CA LYS A 29 -8.60 -10.23 20.42
C LYS A 29 -9.26 -9.12 19.61
N PRO A 30 -8.85 -8.92 18.35
CA PRO A 30 -9.50 -7.96 17.49
C PRO A 30 -10.92 -8.43 17.16
N GLU A 31 -11.88 -7.51 17.24
CA GLU A 31 -13.27 -7.81 16.87
C GLU A 31 -13.43 -7.72 15.35
N LYS A 32 -14.12 -8.68 14.74
CA LYS A 32 -14.45 -8.59 13.31
C LYS A 32 -15.58 -7.59 13.12
N LYS A 33 -15.27 -6.45 12.51
CA LYS A 33 -16.25 -5.39 12.22
C LYS A 33 -16.25 -5.02 10.74
N LYS A 34 -17.39 -4.53 10.28
CA LYS A 34 -17.53 -3.84 8.99
C LYS A 34 -17.12 -2.38 9.16
N ILE A 35 -16.66 -1.73 8.10
CA ILE A 35 -16.17 -0.35 8.14
C ILE A 35 -17.27 0.60 8.66
N GLY A 36 -18.51 0.44 8.21
CA GLY A 36 -19.63 1.30 8.63
C GLY A 36 -20.04 1.14 10.10
N SER A 37 -19.50 0.15 10.82
CA SER A 37 -19.80 -0.09 12.24
C SER A 37 -18.60 0.12 13.16
N ILE A 38 -17.49 0.68 12.67
CA ILE A 38 -16.32 0.96 13.51
C ILE A 38 -16.50 2.27 14.27
N GLU A 39 -16.00 2.29 15.49
CA GLU A 39 -15.94 3.47 16.35
C GLU A 39 -14.49 3.82 16.69
N GLU A 40 -14.25 5.06 17.12
CA GLU A 40 -12.92 5.48 17.57
C GLU A 40 -12.46 4.64 18.77
N GLY A 41 -11.22 4.16 18.71
CA GLY A 41 -10.62 3.37 19.78
C GLY A 41 -10.87 1.87 19.68
N ASP A 42 -11.78 1.42 18.80
CA ASP A 42 -12.01 0.00 18.56
C ASP A 42 -10.73 -0.71 18.13
N TYR A 43 -10.50 -1.92 18.64
CA TYR A 43 -9.46 -2.82 18.14
C TYR A 43 -10.10 -3.89 17.26
N VAL A 44 -9.90 -3.75 15.95
CA VAL A 44 -10.71 -4.46 14.94
C VAL A 44 -9.87 -5.27 13.99
N GLN A 45 -10.52 -6.28 13.40
CA GLN A 45 -10.12 -6.97 12.19
C GLN A 45 -11.12 -6.60 11.08
N VAL A 46 -10.69 -5.81 10.11
CA VAL A 46 -11.52 -5.32 9.01
C VAL A 46 -11.06 -5.97 7.71
N THR A 47 -12.01 -6.36 6.87
CA THR A 47 -11.74 -6.89 5.52
C THR A 47 -12.42 -5.99 4.50
N GLY A 48 -11.67 -5.53 3.50
CA GLY A 48 -12.16 -4.58 2.50
C GLY A 48 -11.30 -4.58 1.24
N PHE A 49 -11.88 -4.07 0.15
CA PHE A 49 -11.22 -3.90 -1.13
C PHE A 49 -10.32 -2.67 -1.09
N ILE A 50 -9.12 -2.78 -1.66
CA ILE A 50 -8.27 -1.60 -1.90
C ILE A 50 -8.96 -0.72 -2.92
N GLN A 51 -9.45 0.45 -2.51
CA GLN A 51 -10.03 1.43 -3.42
C GLN A 51 -8.94 2.22 -4.15
N SER A 52 -7.89 2.60 -3.43
CA SER A 52 -6.78 3.41 -3.97
C SER A 52 -5.57 3.32 -3.06
N MET A 53 -4.36 3.42 -3.63
CA MET A 53 -3.12 3.55 -2.88
C MET A 53 -2.44 4.89 -3.17
N GLU A 54 -2.19 5.68 -2.12
CA GLU A 54 -1.41 6.91 -2.23
C GLU A 54 0.07 6.57 -2.03
N VAL A 55 0.82 6.51 -3.13
CA VAL A 55 2.22 6.07 -3.13
C VAL A 55 3.13 7.02 -3.90
N THR A 56 4.38 7.12 -3.45
CA THR A 56 5.46 7.79 -4.19
C THR A 56 6.24 6.73 -4.95
N ARG A 57 6.53 6.99 -6.23
CA ARG A 57 7.30 6.08 -7.08
C ARG A 57 8.62 6.71 -7.51
N ASP A 58 9.61 5.86 -7.74
CA ASP A 58 10.86 6.28 -8.36
C ASP A 58 10.65 6.61 -9.86
N ARG A 59 11.72 7.06 -10.51
CA ARG A 59 11.71 7.37 -11.95
C ARG A 59 11.45 6.15 -12.85
N TYR A 60 11.44 4.94 -12.30
CA TYR A 60 11.22 3.69 -13.01
C TYR A 60 9.84 3.06 -12.74
N GLY A 61 9.00 3.72 -11.93
CA GLY A 61 7.68 3.24 -11.59
C GLY A 61 7.62 2.29 -10.39
N LYS A 62 8.73 2.06 -9.68
CA LYS A 62 8.74 1.26 -8.46
C LYS A 62 8.28 2.08 -7.26
N ILE A 63 7.51 1.50 -6.37
CA ILE A 63 7.05 2.14 -5.13
C ILE A 63 8.26 2.38 -4.22
N GLN A 64 8.44 3.64 -3.80
CA GLN A 64 9.44 4.04 -2.80
C GLN A 64 8.81 4.31 -1.44
N ASP A 65 7.57 4.80 -1.42
CA ASP A 65 6.86 5.12 -0.19
C ASP A 65 5.36 4.90 -0.35
N ILE A 66 4.70 4.49 0.73
CA ILE A 66 3.25 4.36 0.82
C ILE A 66 2.77 5.33 1.90
N LYS A 67 2.01 6.34 1.50
CA LYS A 67 1.45 7.31 2.43
C LYS A 67 0.23 6.73 3.15
N TYR A 68 -0.69 6.14 2.39
CA TYR A 68 -1.80 5.36 2.93
C TYR A 68 -2.39 4.42 1.86
N ILE A 69 -3.06 3.38 2.33
CA ILE A 69 -3.93 2.51 1.53
C ILE A 69 -5.37 2.79 1.96
N LYS A 70 -6.24 3.13 1.02
CA LYS A 70 -7.67 3.33 1.31
C LYS A 70 -8.41 2.05 0.97
N ILE A 71 -9.19 1.54 1.92
CA ILE A 71 -10.08 0.42 1.71
C ILE A 71 -11.55 0.81 1.89
N ILE A 72 -12.41 0.05 1.23
CA ILE A 72 -13.86 0.13 1.33
C ILE A 72 -14.45 -1.28 1.47
N ASP A 73 -15.65 -1.38 2.03
CA ASP A 73 -16.46 -2.59 2.02
C ASP A 73 -17.87 -2.29 1.50
N ASP A 74 -18.79 -3.24 1.68
CA ASP A 74 -20.19 -3.14 1.27
C ASP A 74 -21.02 -2.11 2.06
N THR A 75 -20.47 -1.54 3.14
CA THR A 75 -21.17 -0.53 3.96
C THR A 75 -20.94 0.91 3.50
N GLY A 76 -20.06 1.12 2.51
CA GLY A 76 -19.87 2.43 1.85
C GLY A 76 -19.00 3.44 2.60
N GLY A 77 -18.40 3.08 3.73
CA GLY A 77 -17.40 3.91 4.44
C GLY A 77 -15.98 3.75 3.89
N ASP A 78 -15.12 4.76 4.11
CA ASP A 78 -13.68 4.68 3.81
C ASP A 78 -12.84 4.48 5.08
N LEU A 79 -11.92 3.53 5.04
CA LEU A 79 -10.92 3.34 6.09
C LEU A 79 -9.52 3.49 5.49
N ARG A 80 -8.68 4.31 6.12
CA ARG A 80 -7.31 4.53 5.65
C ARG A 80 -6.28 3.82 6.52
N ILE A 81 -5.40 3.08 5.89
CA ILE A 81 -4.31 2.36 6.55
C ILE A 81 -3.05 3.19 6.34
N TYR A 82 -2.50 3.73 7.43
CA TYR A 82 -1.26 4.50 7.41
C TYR A 82 -0.12 3.64 7.94
N PRO A 83 0.83 3.19 7.11
CA PRO A 83 2.00 2.45 7.59
C PRO A 83 2.90 3.35 8.44
N SER A 84 3.33 2.85 9.59
CA SER A 84 4.37 3.49 10.39
C SER A 84 5.72 3.43 9.66
N LYS A 85 6.67 4.28 10.05
CA LYS A 85 7.96 4.38 9.36
C LYS A 85 8.69 3.04 9.31
N GLU A 86 8.55 2.25 10.38
CA GLU A 86 9.23 0.98 10.60
C GLU A 86 8.67 -0.16 9.74
N VAL A 87 7.42 -0.06 9.27
CA VAL A 87 6.74 -1.13 8.51
C VAL A 87 6.69 -0.85 7.01
N LYS A 88 7.06 0.36 6.58
CA LYS A 88 6.94 0.77 5.18
C LYS A 88 7.69 -0.14 4.21
N GLU A 89 8.92 -0.51 4.56
CA GLU A 89 9.75 -1.38 3.73
C GLU A 89 9.14 -2.79 3.64
N ASP A 90 8.85 -3.41 4.78
CA ASP A 90 8.18 -4.72 4.86
C ASP A 90 6.85 -4.75 4.08
N LEU A 91 6.07 -3.67 4.14
CA LEU A 91 4.81 -3.56 3.41
C LEU A 91 5.03 -3.51 1.90
N ILE A 92 6.01 -2.74 1.43
CA ILE A 92 6.36 -2.66 0.01
C ILE A 92 6.86 -4.04 -0.48
N GLU A 93 7.72 -4.70 0.28
CA GLU A 93 8.19 -6.06 -0.03
C GLU A 93 7.03 -7.06 -0.08
N TYR A 94 6.13 -7.01 0.90
CA TYR A 94 4.94 -7.86 0.93
C TYR A 94 4.04 -7.62 -0.28
N ILE A 95 3.80 -6.37 -0.68
CA ILE A 95 3.04 -6.03 -1.89
C ILE A 95 3.67 -6.63 -3.15
N TYR A 96 5.00 -6.56 -3.27
CA TYR A 96 5.75 -7.10 -4.41
C TYR A 96 5.99 -8.61 -4.36
N SER A 97 5.72 -9.27 -3.22
CA SER A 97 5.82 -10.72 -3.11
C SER A 97 4.73 -11.47 -3.91
N TYR A 98 3.73 -10.76 -4.43
CA TYR A 98 2.67 -11.27 -5.30
C TYR A 98 2.87 -10.83 -6.74
N THR A 99 2.42 -11.64 -7.70
CA THR A 99 2.49 -11.33 -9.14
C THR A 99 1.12 -11.49 -9.79
N PRO A 100 0.55 -10.41 -10.36
CA PRO A 100 0.95 -9.01 -10.21
C PRO A 100 0.89 -8.53 -8.75
N SER A 101 1.59 -7.43 -8.44
CA SER A 101 1.66 -6.85 -7.10
C SER A 101 0.28 -6.52 -6.53
N ILE A 102 0.17 -6.52 -5.20
CA ILE A 102 -1.07 -6.13 -4.52
C ILE A 102 -1.41 -4.67 -4.85
N LYS A 103 -2.63 -4.41 -5.33
CA LYS A 103 -3.07 -3.07 -5.75
C LYS A 103 -4.60 -2.92 -5.73
N GLU A 104 -5.09 -1.83 -6.32
CA GLU A 104 -6.52 -1.52 -6.39
C GLU A 104 -7.37 -2.75 -6.76
N ASN A 105 -8.54 -2.88 -6.12
CA ASN A 105 -9.50 -3.97 -6.21
C ASN A 105 -9.13 -5.28 -5.49
N ASP A 106 -7.88 -5.47 -5.04
CA ASP A 106 -7.55 -6.64 -4.22
C ASP A 106 -8.25 -6.59 -2.85
N LEU A 107 -8.65 -7.76 -2.35
CA LEU A 107 -9.30 -7.89 -1.05
C LEU A 107 -8.25 -8.12 0.02
N ILE A 108 -8.15 -7.21 0.97
CA ILE A 108 -7.21 -7.30 2.09
C ILE A 108 -7.92 -7.34 3.43
N GLN A 109 -7.20 -7.80 4.44
CA GLN A 109 -7.58 -7.75 5.83
C GLN A 109 -6.53 -6.95 6.59
N VAL A 110 -7.01 -6.05 7.45
CA VAL A 110 -6.16 -5.28 8.35
C VAL A 110 -6.64 -5.41 9.78
N VAL A 111 -5.68 -5.58 10.69
CA VAL A 111 -5.91 -5.58 12.13
C VAL A 111 -5.31 -4.30 12.72
N GLY A 112 -6.04 -3.65 13.62
CA GLY A 112 -5.48 -2.50 14.32
C GLY A 112 -6.49 -1.71 15.11
N ARG A 113 -5.98 -0.69 15.80
CA ARG A 113 -6.82 0.25 16.53
C ARG A 113 -7.29 1.36 15.60
N VAL A 114 -8.57 1.66 15.65
CA VAL A 114 -9.20 2.74 14.89
C VAL A 114 -8.89 4.07 15.57
N GLU A 115 -8.36 5.00 14.79
CA GLU A 115 -8.09 6.39 15.16
C GLU A 115 -8.93 7.31 14.25
N ILE A 116 -9.31 8.50 14.73
CA ILE A 116 -9.94 9.53 13.89
C ILE A 116 -9.00 10.73 13.77
N PHE A 117 -8.71 11.15 12.55
CA PHE A 117 -7.95 12.36 12.29
C PHE A 117 -8.66 13.24 11.26
N LYS A 118 -9.07 14.44 11.68
CA LYS A 118 -9.82 15.39 10.84
C LYS A 118 -11.07 14.75 10.17
N GLY A 119 -11.80 13.93 10.94
CA GLY A 119 -13.00 13.23 10.47
C GLY A 119 -12.73 12.00 9.59
N ILE A 120 -11.47 11.61 9.41
CA ILE A 120 -11.09 10.43 8.64
C ILE A 120 -10.79 9.29 9.62
N TYR A 121 -11.49 8.17 9.45
CA TYR A 121 -11.19 6.93 10.16
C TYR A 121 -9.93 6.30 9.58
N LEU A 122 -9.01 5.90 10.47
CA LEU A 122 -7.75 5.30 10.06
C LEU A 122 -7.25 4.23 11.02
N ILE A 123 -6.43 3.32 10.49
CA ILE A 123 -5.60 2.40 11.27
C ILE A 123 -4.15 2.74 11.00
N ARG A 124 -3.36 2.91 12.07
CA ARG A 124 -1.90 2.97 11.97
C ARG A 124 -1.32 1.56 11.95
N LEU A 125 -0.80 1.14 10.81
CA LEU A 125 -0.18 -0.18 10.66
C LEU A 125 1.22 -0.17 11.26
N LYS A 126 1.40 -0.84 12.40
CA LYS A 126 2.65 -0.91 13.18
C LYS A 126 3.38 -2.25 13.09
N ASP A 127 2.74 -3.28 12.52
CA ASP A 127 3.33 -4.60 12.28
C ASP A 127 2.76 -5.15 10.98
N ILE A 128 3.61 -5.63 10.08
CA ILE A 128 3.21 -6.19 8.79
C ILE A 128 2.29 -7.40 8.93
N LYS A 129 2.37 -8.16 10.04
CA LYS A 129 1.48 -9.31 10.31
C LYS A 129 0.01 -8.92 10.41
N ASN A 130 -0.26 -7.65 10.67
CA ASN A 130 -1.61 -7.09 10.73
C ASN A 130 -2.13 -6.64 9.36
N PHE A 131 -1.40 -6.89 8.27
CA PHE A 131 -1.84 -6.65 6.90
C PHE A 131 -1.76 -7.96 6.13
N LYS A 132 -2.86 -8.37 5.50
CA LYS A 132 -2.93 -9.66 4.80
C LYS A 132 -3.75 -9.56 3.52
N LEU A 133 -3.21 -10.08 2.42
CA LEU A 133 -4.02 -10.36 1.23
C LEU A 133 -4.95 -11.53 1.50
N ILE A 134 -6.25 -11.33 1.29
CA ILE A 134 -7.26 -12.38 1.41
C ILE A 134 -7.57 -12.97 0.04
N GLU A 135 -7.77 -12.12 -0.96
CA GLU A 135 -8.11 -12.55 -2.32
C GLU A 135 -7.48 -11.60 -3.34
N LYS A 136 -6.74 -12.18 -4.29
CA LYS A 136 -6.21 -11.46 -5.45
C LYS A 136 -7.30 -11.30 -6.50
N ARG A 137 -7.60 -10.06 -6.90
CA ARG A 137 -8.65 -9.74 -7.88
C ARG A 137 -8.16 -8.88 -9.03
N ASN A 138 -7.09 -8.13 -8.84
CA ASN A 138 -6.50 -7.32 -9.90
C ASN A 138 -5.31 -8.05 -10.54
N PHE A 139 -5.50 -8.51 -11.78
CA PHE A 139 -4.49 -9.21 -12.56
C PHE A 139 -3.85 -8.35 -13.65
N GLU A 140 -4.05 -7.03 -13.61
CA GLU A 140 -3.29 -6.13 -14.47
C GLU A 140 -1.81 -6.28 -14.17
N ARG A 141 -0.94 -6.33 -15.19
CA ARG A 141 0.49 -6.52 -14.96
C ARG A 141 1.13 -5.30 -14.30
N ASP A 142 2.26 -5.52 -13.64
CA ASP A 142 3.11 -4.42 -13.19
C ASP A 142 4.03 -3.98 -14.33
N ILE A 143 4.07 -2.69 -14.60
CA ILE A 143 4.89 -2.14 -15.68
C ILE A 143 5.95 -1.22 -15.08
N PHE A 144 7.23 -1.55 -15.36
CA PHE A 144 8.38 -0.79 -14.91
C PHE A 144 9.20 -0.31 -16.10
N LEU A 145 9.86 0.83 -15.92
CA LEU A 145 10.84 1.33 -16.89
C LEU A 145 12.20 0.70 -16.62
N SER A 146 12.95 0.45 -17.69
CA SER A 146 14.31 -0.09 -17.60
C SER A 146 15.27 0.98 -17.07
N PRO A 147 16.10 0.65 -16.07
CA PRO A 147 17.15 1.55 -15.58
C PRO A 147 18.34 1.65 -16.54
N THR A 148 18.50 0.67 -17.42
CA THR A 148 19.54 0.61 -18.42
C THR A 148 18.97 0.89 -19.81
N PRO A 149 19.73 1.54 -20.71
CA PRO A 149 19.29 1.75 -22.08
C PRO A 149 18.87 0.44 -22.76
N THR A 150 17.70 0.44 -23.37
CA THR A 150 17.19 -0.65 -24.22
C THR A 150 16.99 -0.13 -25.66
N GLY A 151 16.66 -1.03 -26.58
CA GLY A 151 16.25 -0.65 -27.94
C GLY A 151 14.91 0.09 -28.01
N ILE A 152 14.15 0.13 -26.90
CA ILE A 152 12.78 0.66 -26.85
C ILE A 152 12.77 1.85 -25.91
N TYR A 153 12.62 3.05 -26.46
CA TYR A 153 12.79 4.28 -25.69
C TYR A 153 11.79 5.36 -26.09
N ALA A 154 11.50 6.26 -25.16
CA ALA A 154 10.66 7.42 -25.39
C ALA A 154 11.20 8.65 -24.65
N SER A 155 10.63 9.81 -24.95
CA SER A 155 10.80 11.00 -24.11
C SER A 155 9.85 10.90 -22.92
N LYS A 156 10.32 11.19 -21.71
CA LYS A 156 9.49 11.26 -20.49
C LYS A 156 8.33 12.27 -20.56
N TYR A 157 8.41 13.24 -21.49
CA TYR A 157 7.37 14.24 -21.73
C TYR A 157 6.48 13.91 -22.93
N GLY A 158 6.85 12.91 -23.73
CA GLY A 158 6.13 12.51 -24.93
C GLY A 158 5.30 11.26 -24.70
N LYS A 159 4.45 10.95 -25.67
CA LYS A 159 3.70 9.68 -25.73
C LYS A 159 4.06 8.88 -26.98
N VAL A 160 5.25 9.08 -27.52
CA VAL A 160 5.75 8.35 -28.70
C VAL A 160 6.99 7.55 -28.30
N TYR A 161 6.98 6.24 -28.55
CA TYR A 161 8.14 5.37 -28.34
C TYR A 161 8.81 5.01 -29.67
N HIS A 162 10.09 4.66 -29.58
CA HIS A 162 10.99 4.37 -30.69
C HIS A 162 11.64 3.00 -30.45
N THR A 163 11.80 2.22 -31.52
CA THR A 163 12.43 0.88 -31.51
C THR A 163 13.76 0.83 -32.23
N SER A 164 14.18 1.96 -32.82
CA SER A 164 15.40 2.05 -33.63
C SER A 164 16.26 3.24 -33.22
N ASN A 165 17.55 2.98 -33.01
CA ASN A 165 18.57 4.00 -32.73
C ASN A 165 18.87 4.90 -33.94
N ARG A 166 18.43 4.50 -35.13
CA ARG A 166 18.58 5.29 -36.36
C ARG A 166 17.45 6.30 -36.55
N CYS A 167 16.38 6.21 -35.76
CA CYS A 167 15.22 7.07 -35.91
C CYS A 167 15.59 8.56 -35.81
N PRO A 168 15.34 9.38 -36.86
CA PRO A 168 15.68 10.79 -36.85
C PRO A 168 14.90 11.56 -35.78
N TYR A 169 13.69 11.10 -35.44
CA TYR A 169 12.88 11.67 -34.37
C TYR A 169 13.38 11.24 -32.99
N GLY A 170 13.77 9.97 -32.83
CA GLY A 170 14.33 9.46 -31.58
C GLY A 170 15.67 10.11 -31.21
N LYS A 171 16.52 10.38 -32.21
CA LYS A 171 17.80 11.10 -32.04
C LYS A 171 17.66 12.52 -31.50
N LYS A 172 16.50 13.16 -31.69
CA LYS A 172 16.23 14.51 -31.16
C LYS A 172 15.92 14.52 -29.67
N ILE A 173 15.67 13.35 -29.07
CA ILE A 173 15.39 13.24 -27.63
C ILE A 173 16.72 13.37 -26.87
N LYS A 174 16.79 14.40 -26.01
CA LYS A 174 17.94 14.60 -25.11
C LYS A 174 18.09 13.40 -24.17
N GLU A 175 19.32 12.97 -23.91
CA GLU A 175 19.61 11.77 -23.12
C GLU A 175 18.98 11.80 -21.72
N ASN A 176 19.02 12.96 -21.05
CA ASN A 176 18.41 13.17 -19.72
C ASN A 176 16.86 13.15 -19.71
N ASN A 177 16.24 13.12 -20.88
CA ASN A 177 14.80 13.01 -21.06
C ASN A 177 14.37 11.64 -21.58
N LYS A 178 15.30 10.74 -21.90
CA LYS A 178 14.97 9.40 -22.34
C LYS A 178 14.53 8.54 -21.17
N ILE A 179 13.50 7.75 -21.43
CA ILE A 179 13.09 6.60 -20.62
C ILE A 179 13.14 5.38 -21.52
N TYR A 180 13.38 4.22 -20.91
CA TYR A 180 13.58 2.96 -21.59
C TYR A 180 12.52 1.96 -21.11
N PHE A 181 12.02 1.13 -22.01
CA PHE A 181 11.04 0.09 -21.72
C PHE A 181 11.71 -1.28 -21.87
N TYR A 182 11.23 -2.29 -21.13
CA TYR A 182 11.69 -3.67 -21.31
C TYR A 182 11.10 -4.28 -22.59
N THR A 183 9.82 -4.00 -22.87
CA THR A 183 9.11 -4.49 -24.06
C THR A 183 8.32 -3.38 -24.76
N GLU A 184 7.94 -3.61 -26.03
CA GLU A 184 7.01 -2.71 -26.73
C GLU A 184 5.61 -2.76 -26.13
N GLU A 185 5.24 -3.91 -25.56
CA GLU A 185 3.99 -4.09 -24.85
C GLU A 185 3.91 -3.12 -23.68
N ASP A 186 4.92 -3.08 -22.80
CA ASP A 186 5.00 -2.12 -21.68
C ASP A 186 4.77 -0.67 -22.11
N ALA A 187 5.36 -0.26 -23.25
CA ALA A 187 5.16 1.08 -23.79
C ALA A 187 3.70 1.32 -24.18
N ARG A 188 3.07 0.36 -24.86
CA ARG A 188 1.67 0.46 -25.30
C ARG A 188 0.71 0.55 -24.14
N ASP A 189 0.89 -0.26 -23.09
CA ASP A 189 -0.02 -0.27 -21.94
C ASP A 189 0.16 0.94 -21.03
N LEU A 190 1.33 1.58 -21.05
CA LEU A 190 1.52 2.93 -20.49
C LEU A 190 0.96 4.06 -21.39
N GLY A 191 0.29 3.71 -22.48
CA GLY A 191 -0.38 4.62 -23.41
C GLY A 191 0.56 5.29 -24.41
N TYR A 192 1.75 4.73 -24.68
CA TYR A 192 2.64 5.25 -25.72
C TYR A 192 2.27 4.65 -27.08
N ARG A 193 2.32 5.49 -28.12
CA ARG A 193 2.17 5.08 -29.52
C ARG A 193 3.53 4.88 -30.19
N LYS A 194 3.64 3.91 -31.08
CA LYS A 194 4.88 3.68 -31.85
C LYS A 194 5.16 4.86 -32.79
N CYS A 195 6.42 5.24 -32.94
CA CYS A 195 6.83 6.25 -33.92
C CYS A 195 6.52 5.77 -35.34
N LYS A 196 5.90 6.62 -36.17
CA LYS A 196 5.56 6.29 -37.56
C LYS A 196 6.75 5.83 -38.39
N TRP A 197 7.91 6.48 -38.22
CA TRP A 197 9.14 6.11 -38.93
C TRP A 197 9.70 4.76 -38.47
N CYS A 198 9.64 4.48 -37.16
CA CYS A 198 10.04 3.17 -36.65
C CYS A 198 9.10 2.07 -37.15
N ALA A 199 7.80 2.35 -37.26
CA ALA A 199 6.82 1.42 -37.79
C ALA A 199 7.00 1.15 -39.30
N SER A 200 7.53 2.10 -40.07
CA SER A 200 7.77 1.91 -41.51
C SER A 200 9.07 1.15 -41.82
N GLU A 201 10.04 1.14 -40.91
CA GLU A 201 11.34 0.45 -41.09
C GLU A 201 11.30 -1.04 -40.69
N GLU A 202 10.21 -1.50 -40.09
CA GLU A 202 10.00 -2.91 -39.73
C GLU A 202 9.18 -3.70 -40.78
N ASN A 203 8.63 -3.00 -41.79
CA ASN A 203 7.98 -3.58 -42.96
C ASN A 203 8.95 -3.61 -44.16
#